data_AF-A0A2R6JYF2-F1
#
_entry.id   AF-A0A2R6JYF2-F1
#
_cell.length_a   1.000
_cell.length_b   1.000
_cell.length_c   1.000
_cell.angle_alpha   90.00
_cell.angle_beta   90.00
_cell.angle_gamma   90.00
#
_symmetry.space_group_name_H-M   'P 1'
#
loop_
_entity.id
_entity.type
_entity.pdbx_description
1 polymer ?
#
loop_
_entity_poly.entity_id
_entity_poly.type
_entity_poly.pdbx_seq_one_letter_code
_entity_poly.pdbx_strand_id
1 'polypeptide(L)' 'MGEEQLTLVPIGVAHTSHETLADAPHQGFADGADATIEVLDAHVGALAGIEGMFRATVVYWAQLADRNSGSDGDDDSD' A
#
# COMPACT_ATOMS: atom_id res chain seq x y z
N MET A 1 -29.26 6.98 7.94
CA MET A 1 -28.01 6.82 8.71
C MET A 1 -26.99 7.69 8.01
N GLY A 2 -26.31 8.59 8.72
CA GLY A 2 -25.29 9.45 8.09
C GLY A 2 -24.10 8.60 7.68
N GLU A 3 -23.56 8.86 6.49
CA GLU A 3 -22.37 8.15 6.00
C GLU A 3 -21.17 8.62 6.84
N GLU A 4 -20.59 7.71 7.62
CA GLU A 4 -19.33 7.99 8.31
C GLU A 4 -18.21 8.04 7.27
N GLN A 5 -17.62 9.22 7.09
CA GLN A 5 -16.54 9.40 6.13
C GLN A 5 -15.22 8.94 6.76
N LEU A 6 -14.71 7.81 6.28
CA LEU A 6 -13.42 7.27 6.71
C LEU A 6 -12.28 8.07 6.09
N THR A 7 -11.35 8.53 6.93
CA THR A 7 -10.13 9.23 6.51
C THR A 7 -8.93 8.35 6.78
N LEU A 8 -8.10 8.11 5.76
CA LEU A 8 -6.83 7.39 5.91
C LEU A 8 -5.74 8.34 6.40
N VAL A 9 -5.01 7.92 7.42
CA VAL A 9 -3.83 8.63 7.94
C VAL A 9 -2.60 7.80 7.58
N PRO A 10 -1.64 8.33 6.79
CA PRO A 10 -0.42 7.60 6.47
C PRO A 10 0.43 7.40 7.71
N ILE A 11 0.97 6.19 7.88
CA ILE A 11 1.84 5.82 9.02
C ILE A 11 3.32 5.75 8.64
N GLY A 12 3.65 5.94 7.36
CA GLY A 12 4.98 5.73 6.83
C GLY A 12 5.07 5.98 5.33
N VAL A 13 6.28 5.80 4.80
CA VAL A 13 6.63 5.98 3.39
C VAL A 13 7.40 4.75 2.91
N ALA A 14 7.08 4.26 1.72
CA ALA A 14 7.82 3.19 1.07
C ALA A 14 8.91 3.78 0.16
N HIS A 15 10.15 3.37 0.39
CA HIS A 15 11.30 3.69 -0.46
C HIS A 15 11.66 2.45 -1.27
N THR A 16 11.58 2.55 -2.59
CA THR A 16 11.89 1.44 -3.51
C THR A 16 12.87 1.92 -4.59
N SER A 17 13.50 0.99 -5.30
CA SER A 17 14.34 1.30 -6.46
C SER A 17 13.55 1.66 -7.73
N HIS A 18 12.21 1.65 -7.68
CA HIS A 18 11.35 1.93 -8.83
C HIS A 18 10.99 3.41 -8.86
N GLU A 19 11.45 4.12 -9.87
CA GLU A 19 11.20 5.57 -10.01
C GLU A 19 9.91 5.85 -10.77
N THR A 20 9.47 4.94 -11.65
CA THR A 20 8.25 5.09 -12.44
C THR A 20 7.29 3.92 -12.28
N LEU A 21 6.01 4.15 -12.63
CA LEU A 21 4.98 3.10 -12.64
C LEU A 21 5.32 1.93 -13.57
N ALA A 22 6.06 2.19 -14.66
CA ALA A 22 6.46 1.15 -15.61
C ALA A 22 7.60 0.28 -15.08
N ASP A 23 8.38 0.79 -14.13
CA ASP A 23 9.49 0.06 -13.51
C ASP A 23 9.02 -0.84 -12.37
N ALA A 24 7.87 -0.51 -11.77
CA ALA A 24 7.30 -1.27 -10.66
C ALA A 24 6.70 -2.60 -11.16
N PRO A 25 6.98 -3.72 -10.47
CA PRO A 25 6.42 -5.00 -10.84
C PRO A 25 4.90 -5.00 -10.63
N HIS A 26 4.16 -5.68 -11.52
CA HIS A 26 2.71 -5.85 -11.37
C HIS A 26 2.32 -6.61 -10.09
N GLN A 27 3.23 -7.45 -9.58
CA GLN A 27 3.13 -8.19 -8.32
C GLN A 27 4.51 -8.22 -7.67
N GLY A 28 4.64 -7.79 -6.41
CA GLY A 28 5.90 -7.91 -5.68
C GLY A 28 6.22 -9.39 -5.42
N PHE A 29 7.37 -9.86 -5.90
CA PHE A 29 7.88 -11.21 -5.62
C PHE A 29 9.06 -11.12 -4.65
N ALA A 30 9.24 -12.15 -3.83
CA ALA A 30 10.25 -12.19 -2.76
C ALA A 30 11.72 -12.19 -3.24
N ASP A 31 11.95 -12.24 -4.55
CA ASP A 31 13.23 -12.22 -5.24
C ASP A 31 13.51 -10.88 -5.96
N GLY A 32 12.56 -9.95 -5.96
CA GLY A 32 12.63 -8.68 -6.67
C GLY A 32 12.92 -7.50 -5.74
N ALA A 33 14.16 -7.00 -5.80
CA ALA A 33 14.66 -5.73 -5.23
C ALA A 33 14.39 -5.46 -3.73
N ASP A 34 15.44 -5.03 -3.03
CA ASP A 34 15.30 -4.56 -1.64
C ASP A 34 14.52 -3.24 -1.60
N ALA A 35 13.65 -3.10 -0.60
CA ALA A 35 12.87 -1.90 -0.33
C ALA A 35 12.83 -1.62 1.17
N THR A 36 12.60 -0.35 1.53
CA THR A 36 12.56 0.11 2.92
C THR A 36 11.21 0.75 3.22
N ILE A 37 10.56 0.34 4.29
CA ILE A 37 9.39 1.04 4.85
C ILE A 37 9.88 1.93 5.99
N GLU A 38 9.83 3.24 5.79
CA GLU A 38 10.05 4.22 6.84
C GLU A 38 8.75 4.43 7.61
N VAL A 39 8.76 4.24 8.93
CA VAL A 39 7.59 4.45 9.79
C VAL A 39 7.74 5.79 10.51
N LEU A 40 6.70 6.62 10.48
CA LEU A 40 6.71 7.94 11.11
C LEU A 40 6.82 7.84 12.63
N ASP A 41 7.52 8.79 13.25
CA ASP A 41 7.83 8.83 14.69
C ASP A 41 6.63 8.54 15.60
N ALA A 42 5.45 9.08 15.26
CA ALA A 42 4.21 8.90 16.01
C ALA A 42 3.76 7.43 16.12
N HIS A 43 4.27 6.55 15.24
CA HIS A 43 3.88 5.14 15.15
C HIS A 43 5.01 4.16 15.45
N VAL A 44 6.26 4.63 15.67
CA VAL A 44 7.43 3.76 15.90
C VAL A 44 7.23 2.81 17.09
N GLY A 45 6.57 3.28 18.15
CA GLY A 45 6.29 2.44 19.34
C GLY A 45 5.42 1.21 19.04
N ALA A 46 4.63 1.23 17.96
CA ALA A 46 3.81 0.09 17.54
C ALA A 46 4.63 -1.03 16.87
N LEU A 47 5.91 -0.79 16.55
CA LEU A 47 6.81 -1.78 15.95
C LEU A 47 7.51 -2.67 16.98
N ALA A 48 7.31 -2.45 18.27
CA ALA A 48 7.99 -3.22 19.31
C ALA A 48 7.75 -4.74 19.13
N GLY A 49 8.83 -5.50 18.95
CA GLY A 49 8.81 -6.96 18.77
C GLY A 49 8.66 -7.42 17.31
N ILE A 50 8.75 -6.52 16.33
CA ILE A 50 8.68 -6.87 14.90
C ILE A 50 9.95 -7.59 14.40
N GLU A 51 11.07 -7.52 15.11
CA GLU A 51 12.38 -8.04 14.66
C GLU A 51 12.41 -9.56 14.47
N GLY A 52 11.51 -10.30 15.12
CA GLY A 52 11.35 -11.75 14.95
C GLY A 52 10.39 -12.15 13.82
N MET A 53 9.77 -11.17 13.15
CA MET A 53 8.76 -11.41 12.12
C MET A 53 9.42 -11.86 10.82
N PHE A 54 9.02 -13.03 10.31
CA PHE A 54 9.50 -13.54 9.02
C PHE A 54 8.75 -12.93 7.83
N ARG A 55 7.50 -12.48 8.02
CA ARG A 55 6.66 -11.95 6.95
C ARG A 55 5.67 -10.91 7.47
N ALA A 56 5.58 -9.78 6.78
CA ALA A 56 4.61 -8.73 7.02
C ALA A 56 3.66 -8.58 5.81
N THR A 57 2.42 -8.19 6.08
CA THR A 57 1.50 -7.67 5.05
C THR A 57 1.54 -6.15 5.11
N VAL A 58 1.94 -5.50 4.03
CA VAL A 58 1.97 -4.05 3.92
C VAL A 58 0.80 -3.59 3.06
N VAL A 59 -0.04 -2.73 3.62
CA VAL A 59 -1.11 -2.04 2.89
C VAL A 59 -0.62 -0.63 2.64
N TYR A 60 -0.53 -0.24 1.36
CA TYR A 60 -0.10 1.08 0.95
C TYR A 60 -1.19 1.78 0.15
N TRP A 61 -1.06 3.10 0.07
CA TRP A 61 -1.93 3.91 -0.78
C TRP A 61 -1.30 4.04 -2.17
N ALA A 62 -1.91 3.47 -3.19
CA ALA A 62 -1.48 3.66 -4.57
C ALA A 62 -1.84 5.09 -5.03
N GLN A 63 -1.02 6.08 -4.68
CA GLN A 63 -1.34 7.50 -4.86
C GLN A 63 -1.49 7.93 -6.32
N LEU A 64 -0.87 7.20 -7.25
CA LEU A 64 -0.94 7.47 -8.69
C LEU A 64 -2.05 6.68 -9.41
N ALA A 65 -2.77 5.80 -8.71
CA ALA A 65 -3.85 5.03 -9.31
C ALA A 65 -5.04 5.93 -9.64
N ASP A 66 -5.61 5.74 -10.83
CA ASP A 66 -6.91 6.31 -11.16
C ASP A 66 -8.01 5.63 -10.34
N ARG A 67 -8.90 6.44 -9.79
CA ARG A 67 -10.02 6.03 -8.92
C ARG A 67 -11.36 6.14 -9.60
N ASN A 68 -11.39 6.70 -10.81
CA ASN A 68 -12.61 7.01 -11.53
C ASN A 68 -12.95 5.96 -12.61
N SER A 69 -12.05 5.03 -12.88
CA SER A 69 -12.17 4.02 -13.95
C SER A 69 -12.89 2.73 -13.53
N GLY A 70 -13.46 2.66 -12.33
CA GLY A 70 -14.07 1.44 -11.76
C GLY A 70 -15.60 1.40 -11.71
N SER A 71 -16.32 2.31 -12.38
CA SER A 71 -17.80 2.35 -12.33
C SER A 71 -18.52 1.68 -13.50
N ASP A 72 -17.81 1.16 -14.50
CA ASP A 72 -18.43 0.55 -15.68
C ASP A 72 -18.03 -0.92 -15.80
N GLY A 73 -18.91 -1.84 -15.38
CA GLY A 73 -18.79 -3.25 -15.79
C GLY A 73 -19.13 -4.32 -14.77
N ASP A 74 -20.29 -4.22 -14.10
CA ASP A 74 -21.02 -5.40 -13.62
C ASP A 74 -22.44 -5.34 -14.24
N ASP A 75 -22.52 -5.36 -15.58
CA ASP A 75 -23.76 -5.67 -16.31
C ASP A 75 -23.68 -7.14 -16.72
N ASP A 76 -24.06 -8.01 -15.78
CA ASP A 76 -24.45 -9.39 -16.07
C ASP A 76 -25.75 -9.34 -16.88
N SER A 77 -25.62 -9.31 -18.20
CA SER A 77 -26.72 -9.59 -19.13
C SER A 77 -26.63 -11.07 -19.58
N ASP A 78 -27.61 -11.85 -19.10
CA ASP A 78 -27.95 -13.26 -19.38
C ASP A 78 -28.19 -13.54 -20.88
#